data_AF-G2IFH6-F1
#
_entry.id   AF-G2IFH6-F1
#
_cell.length_a   1.000
_cell.length_b   1.000
_cell.length_c   1.000
_cell.angle_alpha   90.00
_cell.angle_beta   90.00
_cell.angle_gamma   90.00
#
_symmetry.space_group_name_H-M   'P 1'
#
loop_
_entity.id
_entity.type
_entity.pdbx_description
1 polymer ?
#
loop_
_entity_poly.entity_id
_entity_poly.type
_entity_poly.pdbx_seq_one_letter_code
_entity_poly.pdbx_strand_id
1 'polypeptide(L)'
;MIKLTKYIKIFFINLIIITIIYNVNTYSVTKLLNQEKKFLRLSEKYDTELNKKWIEILDEKEKIIKQIKKNNQYDKYKEYTNNFKNSKLFRNKTKYIRQLNQSVKENNDKKIKRYLTLLLNIFLDENENIKEYFDINHISLEYIKSNILFKSSVE
;
A
#
# COMPACT_ATOMS: atom_id res chain seq x y z
N MET A 1 -36.49 31.84 -23.62
CA MET A 1 -35.01 31.71 -23.55
C MET A 1 -34.42 31.62 -22.15
N ILE A 2 -34.87 32.39 -21.15
CA ILE A 2 -34.22 32.47 -19.80
C ILE A 2 -34.26 31.15 -19.00
N LYS A 3 -35.30 30.32 -19.16
CA LYS A 3 -35.40 29.04 -18.43
C LYS A 3 -34.39 28.00 -18.93
N LEU A 4 -34.16 27.92 -20.25
CA LEU A 4 -33.26 26.93 -20.86
C LEU A 4 -31.80 27.15 -20.41
N THR A 5 -31.35 28.40 -20.38
CA THR A 5 -30.01 28.76 -19.90
C THR A 5 -29.83 28.45 -18.40
N LYS A 6 -30.88 28.51 -17.58
CA LYS A 6 -30.84 28.09 -16.17
C LYS A 6 -30.64 26.58 -16.02
N TYR A 7 -31.35 25.77 -16.80
CA TYR A 7 -31.22 24.31 -16.76
C TYR A 7 -29.87 23.82 -17.31
N ILE A 8 -29.36 24.47 -18.37
CA ILE A 8 -28.03 24.17 -18.91
C ILE A 8 -26.94 24.44 -17.86
N LYS A 9 -27.01 25.56 -17.13
CA LYS A 9 -26.06 25.87 -16.04
C LYS A 9 -26.10 24.84 -14.91
N ILE A 10 -27.30 24.42 -14.49
CA ILE A 10 -27.47 23.40 -13.45
C ILE A 10 -26.91 22.04 -13.90
N PHE A 11 -27.09 21.67 -15.16
CA PHE A 11 -26.54 20.45 -15.74
C PHE A 11 -25.00 20.42 -15.68
N PHE A 12 -24.34 21.51 -16.10
CA PHE A 12 -22.87 21.60 -16.03
C PHE A 12 -22.34 21.61 -14.59
N ILE A 13 -23.03 22.25 -13.64
CA ILE A 13 -22.65 22.22 -12.22
C ILE A 13 -22.71 20.79 -11.67
N ASN A 14 -23.76 20.03 -11.98
CA ASN A 14 -23.87 18.63 -11.57
C ASN A 14 -22.78 17.75 -12.20
N LEU A 15 -22.41 18.01 -13.45
CA LEU A 15 -21.34 17.30 -14.16
C LEU A 15 -19.98 17.56 -13.50
N ILE A 16 -19.70 18.79 -13.08
CA ILE A 16 -18.49 19.16 -12.33
C ILE A 16 -18.47 18.46 -10.96
N ILE A 17 -19.59 18.46 -10.22
CA ILE A 17 -19.68 17.80 -8.91
C ILE A 17 -19.43 16.30 -9.03
N ILE A 18 -20.04 15.63 -10.02
CA ILE A 18 -19.81 14.19 -10.28
C ILE A 18 -18.34 13.94 -10.60
N THR A 19 -17.72 14.79 -11.43
CA THR A 19 -16.30 14.67 -11.80
C THR A 19 -15.37 14.87 -10.61
N ILE A 20 -15.69 15.81 -9.71
CA ILE A 20 -14.94 16.04 -8.46
C ILE A 20 -15.08 14.84 -7.52
N ILE A 21 -16.29 14.32 -7.30
CA ILE A 21 -16.52 13.12 -6.46
C ILE A 21 -15.75 11.92 -7.02
N TYR A 22 -15.78 11.73 -8.34
CA TYR A 22 -15.08 10.64 -9.01
C TYR A 22 -13.56 10.79 -8.89
N ASN A 23 -13.02 12.00 -9.06
CA ASN A 23 -11.60 12.30 -8.87
C ASN A 23 -11.14 12.17 -7.43
N VAL A 24 -11.94 12.59 -6.43
CA VAL A 24 -11.60 12.44 -5.01
C VAL A 24 -11.54 10.95 -4.61
N ASN A 25 -12.47 10.14 -5.12
CA ASN A 25 -12.47 8.69 -4.88
C ASN A 25 -11.29 7.98 -5.57
N THR A 26 -10.90 8.40 -6.77
CA THR A 26 -9.76 7.80 -7.49
C THR A 26 -8.41 8.30 -6.99
N TYR A 27 -8.27 9.57 -6.57
CA TYR A 27 -6.98 10.14 -6.15
C TYR A 27 -6.32 9.38 -4.99
N SER A 28 -7.12 8.84 -4.06
CA SER A 28 -6.60 8.08 -2.93
C SER A 28 -6.08 6.70 -3.33
N VAL A 29 -6.76 6.02 -4.25
CA VAL A 29 -6.40 4.68 -4.74
C VAL A 29 -5.23 4.74 -5.71
N THR A 30 -5.23 5.70 -6.65
CA THR A 30 -4.14 5.87 -7.63
C THR A 30 -2.82 6.27 -6.98
N LYS A 31 -2.86 7.05 -5.88
CA LYS A 31 -1.67 7.48 -5.13
C LYS A 31 -0.98 6.31 -4.43
N LEU A 32 -1.73 5.33 -3.91
CA LEU A 32 -1.17 4.13 -3.27
C LEU A 32 -0.39 3.28 -4.26
N LEU A 33 -0.96 3.02 -5.44
CA LEU A 33 -0.29 2.31 -6.55
C LEU A 33 0.99 3.04 -7.01
N ASN A 34 0.96 4.37 -7.09
CA ASN A 34 2.14 5.15 -7.48
C ASN A 34 3.25 5.13 -6.43
N GLN A 35 2.89 5.02 -5.16
CA GLN A 35 3.85 4.92 -4.07
C GLN A 35 4.55 3.56 -4.02
N GLU A 36 3.81 2.47 -4.23
CA GLU A 36 4.37 1.10 -4.30
C GLU A 36 5.33 0.97 -5.49
N LYS A 37 4.94 1.50 -6.66
CA LYS A 37 5.82 1.60 -7.84
C LYS A 37 7.10 2.39 -7.55
N LYS A 38 7.01 3.46 -6.75
CA LYS A 38 8.18 4.23 -6.33
C LYS A 38 9.13 3.38 -5.48
N PHE A 39 8.60 2.60 -4.54
CA PHE A 39 9.44 1.73 -3.70
C PHE A 39 10.14 0.65 -4.51
N LEU A 40 9.43 0.01 -5.44
CA LEU A 40 10.02 -0.95 -6.37
C LEU A 40 11.19 -0.35 -7.15
N ARG A 41 10.98 0.81 -7.80
CA ARG A 41 12.06 1.49 -8.56
C ARG A 41 13.25 1.88 -7.68
N LEU A 42 13.00 2.36 -6.47
CA LEU A 42 14.08 2.70 -5.54
C LEU A 42 14.81 1.44 -5.07
N SER A 43 14.10 0.38 -4.74
CA SER A 43 14.73 -0.89 -4.37
C SER A 43 15.54 -1.48 -5.53
N GLU A 44 15.03 -1.44 -6.76
CA GLU A 44 15.76 -1.89 -7.96
C GLU A 44 17.09 -1.16 -8.11
N LYS A 45 17.07 0.17 -7.94
CA LYS A 45 18.25 1.02 -8.07
C LYS A 45 19.28 0.79 -6.96
N TYR A 46 18.84 0.68 -5.72
CA TYR A 46 19.74 0.73 -4.57
C TYR A 46 20.06 -0.65 -3.97
N ASP A 47 19.17 -1.65 -4.09
CA ASP A 47 19.30 -2.95 -3.43
C ASP A 47 18.47 -4.05 -4.14
N THR A 48 19.13 -4.81 -5.02
CA THR A 48 18.49 -5.84 -5.86
C THR A 48 17.93 -7.01 -5.06
N GLU A 49 18.51 -7.36 -3.90
CA GLU A 49 17.97 -8.39 -3.02
C GLU A 49 16.69 -7.90 -2.33
N LEU A 50 16.71 -6.65 -1.85
CA LEU A 50 15.53 -6.03 -1.26
C LEU A 50 14.40 -5.86 -2.29
N ASN A 51 14.73 -5.61 -3.55
CA ASN A 51 13.76 -5.54 -4.65
C ASN A 51 12.96 -6.84 -4.81
N LYS A 52 13.63 -8.01 -4.79
CA LYS A 52 12.97 -9.31 -4.87
C LYS A 52 11.90 -9.47 -3.78
N LYS A 53 12.24 -9.09 -2.55
CA LYS A 53 11.29 -9.13 -1.42
C LYS A 53 10.13 -8.14 -1.61
N TRP A 54 10.39 -6.95 -2.13
CA TRP A 54 9.31 -6.00 -2.45
C TRP A 54 8.34 -6.56 -3.49
N ILE A 55 8.83 -7.26 -4.52
CA ILE A 55 7.98 -7.91 -5.52
C ILE A 55 7.08 -8.96 -4.86
N GLU A 56 7.65 -9.85 -4.05
CA GLU A 56 6.92 -10.91 -3.35
C GLU A 56 5.79 -10.34 -2.46
N ILE A 57 6.10 -9.32 -1.66
CA ILE A 57 5.12 -8.72 -0.73
C ILE A 57 4.01 -7.95 -1.45
N LEU A 58 4.31 -7.31 -2.57
CA LEU A 58 3.30 -6.62 -3.37
C LEU A 58 2.40 -7.59 -4.14
N ASP A 59 2.96 -8.69 -4.66
CA ASP A 59 2.18 -9.76 -5.30
C ASP A 59 1.26 -10.45 -4.29
N GLU A 60 1.76 -10.73 -3.09
CA GLU A 60 0.95 -11.25 -1.98
C GLU A 60 -0.21 -10.30 -1.64
N LYS A 61 0.07 -9.01 -1.50
CA LYS A 61 -0.97 -8.01 -1.25
C LYS A 61 -2.04 -8.00 -2.33
N GLU A 62 -1.63 -8.11 -3.60
CA GLU A 62 -2.57 -8.18 -4.72
C GLU A 62 -3.45 -9.43 -4.63
N LYS A 63 -2.89 -10.59 -4.29
CA LYS A 63 -3.63 -11.84 -4.08
C LYS A 63 -4.66 -11.71 -2.95
N ILE A 64 -4.28 -11.13 -1.81
CA ILE A 64 -5.19 -10.85 -0.68
C ILE A 64 -6.35 -9.97 -1.14
N ILE A 65 -6.06 -8.84 -1.80
CA ILE A 65 -7.10 -7.90 -2.27
C ILE A 65 -8.03 -8.58 -3.30
N LYS A 66 -7.48 -9.42 -4.20
CA LYS A 66 -8.28 -10.19 -5.15
C LYS A 66 -9.24 -11.15 -4.43
N GLN A 67 -8.80 -11.82 -3.37
CA GLN A 67 -9.65 -12.73 -2.59
C GLN A 67 -10.76 -11.98 -1.85
N ILE A 68 -10.45 -10.86 -1.19
CA ILE A 68 -11.44 -9.98 -0.55
C ILE A 68 -12.53 -9.55 -1.54
N LYS A 69 -12.12 -9.16 -2.76
CA LYS A 69 -13.05 -8.77 -3.82
C LYS A 69 -13.91 -9.94 -4.30
N LYS A 70 -13.33 -11.12 -4.50
CA LYS A 70 -14.07 -12.34 -4.88
C LYS A 70 -15.12 -12.73 -3.83
N ASN A 71 -14.82 -12.51 -2.55
CA ASN A 71 -15.72 -12.81 -1.44
C ASN A 71 -16.76 -11.70 -1.18
N ASN A 72 -16.86 -10.67 -2.03
CA ASN A 72 -17.76 -9.52 -1.86
C ASN A 72 -17.59 -8.77 -0.54
N GLN A 73 -16.39 -8.78 0.06
CA GLN A 73 -16.08 -8.13 1.34
C GLN A 73 -15.45 -6.74 1.18
N TYR A 74 -15.63 -6.10 0.01
CA TYR A 74 -14.94 -4.83 -0.31
C TYR A 74 -15.32 -3.67 0.63
N ASP A 75 -16.57 -3.59 1.08
CA ASP A 75 -16.97 -2.53 2.01
C ASP A 75 -16.37 -2.73 3.41
N LYS A 76 -16.28 -3.97 3.89
CA LYS A 76 -15.52 -4.30 5.12
C LYS A 76 -14.04 -3.94 4.98
N TYR A 77 -13.46 -4.11 3.79
CA TYR A 77 -12.08 -3.69 3.50
C TYR A 77 -11.88 -2.18 3.54
N LYS A 78 -12.86 -1.39 3.06
CA LYS A 78 -12.82 0.08 3.23
C LYS A 78 -12.85 0.48 4.70
N GLU A 79 -13.69 -0.16 5.49
CA GLU A 79 -13.79 0.07 6.94
C GLU A 79 -12.47 -0.26 7.64
N TYR A 80 -11.92 -1.46 7.39
CA TYR A 80 -10.59 -1.85 7.87
C TYR A 80 -9.52 -0.82 7.53
N THR A 81 -9.49 -0.35 6.27
CA THR A 81 -8.52 0.64 5.82
C THR A 81 -8.67 1.98 6.56
N ASN A 82 -9.90 2.38 6.90
CA ASN A 82 -10.14 3.58 7.69
C ASN A 82 -9.67 3.43 9.14
N ASN A 83 -9.93 2.29 9.77
CA ASN A 83 -9.42 1.99 11.11
C ASN A 83 -7.88 1.94 11.12
N PHE A 84 -7.29 1.34 10.09
CA PHE A 84 -5.83 1.25 9.93
C PHE A 84 -5.14 2.62 9.91
N LYS A 85 -5.77 3.67 9.34
CA LYS A 85 -5.20 5.03 9.30
C LYS A 85 -4.91 5.61 10.68
N ASN A 86 -5.60 5.15 11.72
CA ASN A 86 -5.39 5.60 13.09
C ASN A 86 -4.35 4.75 13.85
N SER A 87 -3.86 3.67 13.24
CA SER A 87 -2.93 2.73 13.88
C SER A 87 -1.53 3.33 14.08
N LYS A 88 -0.78 2.74 15.02
CA LYS A 88 0.66 3.02 15.19
C LYS A 88 1.45 2.64 13.93
N LEU A 89 1.06 1.56 13.26
CA LEU A 89 1.70 1.07 12.04
C LEU A 89 1.61 2.10 10.90
N PHE A 90 0.42 2.68 10.68
CA PHE A 90 0.22 3.73 9.68
C PHE A 90 1.04 4.99 9.99
N ARG A 91 1.08 5.43 11.26
CA ARG A 91 1.91 6.57 11.68
C ARG A 91 3.40 6.33 11.39
N ASN A 92 3.90 5.13 11.69
CA ASN A 92 5.29 4.74 11.37
C ASN A 92 5.54 4.71 9.87
N LYS A 93 4.59 4.18 9.09
CA LYS A 93 4.65 4.17 7.62
C LYS A 93 4.83 5.57 7.06
N THR A 94 3.96 6.50 7.45
CA THR A 94 4.04 7.92 7.02
C THR A 94 5.37 8.56 7.41
N LYS A 95 5.85 8.30 8.63
CA LYS A 95 7.15 8.79 9.10
C LYS A 95 8.29 8.30 8.20
N TYR A 96 8.35 7.00 7.92
CA TYR A 96 9.44 6.41 7.13
C TYR A 96 9.35 6.77 5.65
N ILE A 97 8.16 6.97 5.08
CA ILE A 97 7.99 7.54 3.73
C ILE A 97 8.65 8.91 3.63
N ARG A 98 8.39 9.79 4.60
CA ARG A 98 8.97 11.13 4.61
C ARG A 98 10.49 11.09 4.72
N GLN A 99 11.02 10.22 5.59
CA GLN A 99 12.46 10.06 5.77
C GLN A 99 13.14 9.43 4.55
N LEU A 100 12.49 8.47 3.88
CA LEU A 100 12.96 7.92 2.60
C LEU A 100 13.02 9.00 1.53
N ASN A 101 11.94 9.79 1.37
CA ASN A 101 11.90 10.86 0.39
C ASN A 101 13.01 11.89 0.61
N GLN A 102 13.29 12.25 1.87
CA GLN A 102 14.39 13.14 2.21
C GLN A 102 15.74 12.50 1.86
N SER A 103 15.95 11.23 2.22
CA SER A 103 17.20 10.52 1.93
C SER A 103 17.47 10.38 0.44
N VAL A 104 16.42 10.21 -0.37
CA VAL A 104 16.52 10.20 -1.85
C VAL A 104 16.94 11.57 -2.37
N LYS A 105 16.39 12.67 -1.84
CA LYS A 105 16.81 14.04 -2.22
C LYS A 105 18.27 14.31 -1.87
N GLU A 106 18.74 13.76 -0.75
CA GLU A 106 20.11 13.88 -0.26
C GLU A 106 21.07 12.87 -0.92
N ASN A 107 20.61 12.00 -1.82
CA ASN A 107 21.38 10.88 -2.39
C ASN A 107 22.13 10.06 -1.32
N ASN A 108 21.46 9.76 -0.20
CA ASN A 108 22.04 9.01 0.91
C ASN A 108 21.67 7.53 0.85
N ASP A 109 22.43 6.74 0.09
CA ASP A 109 22.17 5.33 -0.20
C ASP A 109 21.95 4.47 1.04
N LYS A 110 22.79 4.65 2.08
CA LYS A 110 22.68 3.91 3.34
C LYS A 110 21.32 4.16 4.02
N LYS A 111 20.88 5.42 4.08
CA LYS A 111 19.57 5.77 4.66
C LYS A 111 18.43 5.31 3.76
N ILE A 112 18.57 5.40 2.44
CA ILE A 112 17.58 4.91 1.48
C ILE A 112 17.31 3.42 1.69
N LYS A 113 18.37 2.59 1.71
CA LYS A 113 18.28 1.15 1.99
C LYS A 113 17.56 0.88 3.31
N ARG A 114 18.03 1.52 4.39
CA ARG A 114 17.42 1.39 5.72
C ARG A 114 15.92 1.68 5.72
N TYR A 115 15.49 2.78 5.11
CA TYR A 115 14.08 3.15 5.11
C TYR A 115 13.23 2.29 4.17
N LEU A 116 13.80 1.78 3.07
CA LEU A 116 13.13 0.77 2.25
C LEU A 116 12.91 -0.53 3.02
N THR A 117 13.88 -1.01 3.80
CA THR A 117 13.71 -2.20 4.66
C THR A 117 12.66 -1.98 5.74
N LEU A 118 12.70 -0.83 6.43
CA LEU A 118 11.70 -0.50 7.46
C LEU A 118 10.28 -0.41 6.88
N LEU A 119 10.14 0.10 5.66
CA LEU A 119 8.86 0.13 4.97
C LEU A 119 8.41 -1.27 4.55
N LEU A 120 9.31 -2.11 4.04
CA LEU A 120 8.98 -3.49 3.67
C LEU A 120 8.41 -4.27 4.86
N ASN A 121 9.02 -4.15 6.04
CA ASN A 121 8.52 -4.80 7.26
C ASN A 121 7.11 -4.32 7.65
N ILE A 122 6.82 -3.04 7.45
CA ILE A 122 5.46 -2.53 7.66
C ILE A 122 4.47 -3.15 6.67
N PHE A 123 4.85 -3.34 5.41
CA PHE A 123 3.96 -3.97 4.42
C PHE A 123 3.74 -5.47 4.71
N LEU A 124 4.76 -6.16 5.19
CA LEU A 124 4.65 -7.52 5.74
C LEU A 124 3.61 -7.58 6.85
N ASP A 125 3.75 -6.73 7.86
CA ASP A 125 2.79 -6.63 8.97
C ASP A 125 1.38 -6.27 8.47
N GLU A 126 1.26 -5.36 7.50
CA GLU A 126 -0.03 -5.01 6.89
C GLU A 126 -0.69 -6.21 6.22
N ASN A 127 0.06 -7.00 5.45
CA ASN A 127 -0.46 -8.18 4.76
C ASN A 127 -0.96 -9.22 5.77
N GLU A 128 -0.19 -9.52 6.82
CA GLU A 128 -0.59 -10.45 7.87
C GLU A 128 -1.84 -9.98 8.62
N ASN A 129 -1.88 -8.70 9.01
CA ASN A 129 -3.05 -8.13 9.69
C ASN A 129 -4.32 -8.18 8.81
N ILE A 130 -4.19 -7.96 7.49
CA ILE A 130 -5.32 -8.08 6.56
C ILE A 130 -5.75 -9.55 6.47
N LYS A 131 -4.82 -10.49 6.35
CA LYS A 131 -5.15 -11.91 6.31
C LYS A 131 -5.92 -12.36 7.55
N GLU A 132 -5.41 -11.98 8.74
CA GLU A 132 -6.04 -12.29 10.02
C GLU A 132 -7.45 -11.68 10.12
N TYR A 133 -7.59 -10.41 9.75
CA TYR A 133 -8.90 -9.72 9.82
C TYR A 133 -9.96 -10.33 8.88
N PHE A 134 -9.55 -10.82 7.70
CA PHE A 134 -10.46 -11.37 6.70
C PHE A 134 -10.54 -12.90 6.71
N ASP A 135 -9.88 -13.56 7.67
CA ASP A 135 -9.73 -15.02 7.74
C ASP A 135 -9.29 -15.62 6.38
N ILE A 136 -8.36 -14.92 5.73
CA ILE A 136 -7.73 -15.37 4.49
C ILE A 136 -6.62 -16.30 4.92
N ASN A 137 -6.95 -17.60 4.99
CA ASN A 137 -6.10 -18.73 5.39
C ASN A 137 -4.61 -18.37 5.57
N HIS A 138 -4.16 -18.52 6.82
CA HIS A 138 -2.75 -18.69 7.20
C HIS A 138 -2.12 -19.85 6.40
N ILE A 139 -1.58 -19.56 5.22
CA ILE A 139 -0.36 -20.27 4.80
C ILE A 139 0.73 -19.63 5.66
N SER A 140 0.88 -20.18 6.87
CA SER A 140 1.68 -19.65 7.95
C SER A 140 3.15 -19.49 7.53
N LEU A 141 3.78 -18.46 8.08
CA LEU A 141 5.23 -18.25 8.16
C LEU A 141 6.02 -19.42 8.80
N GLU A 142 5.43 -20.60 9.04
CA GLU A 142 6.18 -21.80 9.45
C GLU A 142 7.24 -22.20 8.42
N TYR A 143 7.05 -21.85 7.14
CA TYR A 143 8.09 -22.02 6.12
C TYR A 143 9.28 -21.06 6.29
N ILE A 144 9.07 -19.88 6.90
CA ILE A 144 10.13 -18.87 7.10
C ILE A 144 10.80 -19.03 8.47
N LYS A 145 10.04 -19.40 9.52
CA LYS A 145 10.63 -19.74 10.84
C LYS A 145 11.53 -20.98 10.77
N SER A 146 11.16 -22.00 9.98
CA SER A 146 12.01 -23.20 9.79
C SER A 146 13.29 -22.90 9.00
N ASN A 147 13.29 -21.93 8.08
CA ASN A 147 14.48 -21.57 7.28
C ASN A 147 15.43 -20.55 7.94
N ILE A 148 15.04 -19.87 9.02
CA ILE A 148 15.94 -18.99 9.79
C ILE A 148 16.70 -19.78 10.87
N LEU A 149 16.13 -20.89 11.38
CA LEU A 149 16.77 -21.77 12.35
C LEU A 149 17.89 -22.66 11.75
N PHE A 150 17.98 -22.79 10.43
CA PHE A 150 19.04 -23.57 9.75
C PHE A 150 20.35 -22.79 9.51
N LYS A 151 20.45 -21.52 9.90
CA LYS A 151 21.70 -20.72 9.80
C LYS A 151 22.43 -20.48 11.12
N SER A 152 21.95 -21.06 12.23
CA SER A 152 22.65 -21.00 13.53
C SER A 152 23.09 -22.37 14.06
N SER A 153 23.08 -23.42 13.24
CA SER A 153 23.53 -24.76 13.63
C SER A 153 24.16 -25.55 12.48
N VAL A 154 25.05 -24.90 11.72
CA VAL A 154 26.12 -25.63 11.02
C VAL A 154 27.40 -24.88 11.37
N GLU A 155 28.26 -25.62 12.07
CA GLU A 155 29.62 -25.30 12.48
C GLU A 155 30.49 -24.78 11.32
#